data_AF-A0A3A8W5G3-F1
#
_entry.id   AF-A0A3A8W5G3-F1
#
_cell.length_a   1.000
_cell.length_b   1.000
_cell.length_c   1.000
_cell.angle_alpha   90.00
_cell.angle_beta   90.00
_cell.angle_gamma   90.00
#
_symmetry.space_group_name_H-M   'P 1'
#
loop_
_entity.id
_entity.type
_entity.pdbx_description
1 polymer ?
#
loop_
_entity_poly.entity_id
_entity_poly.type
_entity_poly.pdbx_seq_one_letter_code
_entity_poly.pdbx_strand_id
1 'polypeptide(L)'
;MDKHGKKIECKISCIQVRLCEFPNRGLVLAAVYGFGEQPMLLLTNLEITEKKKLCLTAAKVYLMRWRIEEYFRFKKQQFGLEDLRVMSLQSIRNLNMFATFAAGYIGIMSSEKDDTIFMMELKECSKRIYDIPKLIFYALGYAIRHVLAGTRSGIKGFILKKEQSQQLTLAQCFGIGALE
;
A
#
# COMPACT_ATOMS: atom_id res chain seq x y z
N MET A 1 -3.29 -8.94 -19.40
CA MET A 1 -4.64 -9.44 -19.09
C MET A 1 -5.52 -8.23 -18.85
N ASP A 2 -6.70 -8.22 -19.44
CA ASP A 2 -7.72 -7.20 -19.14
C ASP A 2 -8.24 -7.34 -17.70
N LYS A 3 -9.00 -6.35 -17.21
CA LYS A 3 -9.75 -6.38 -15.94
C LYS A 3 -10.66 -7.62 -15.80
N HIS A 4 -11.04 -8.24 -16.92
CA HIS A 4 -11.84 -9.47 -16.98
C HIS A 4 -11.01 -10.76 -17.15
N GLY A 5 -9.68 -10.70 -17.00
CA GLY A 5 -8.80 -11.88 -17.14
C GLY A 5 -8.52 -12.32 -18.58
N LYS A 6 -9.10 -11.65 -19.58
CA LYS A 6 -8.90 -11.97 -21.01
C LYS A 6 -7.45 -11.68 -21.42
N LYS A 7 -6.84 -12.62 -22.16
CA LYS A 7 -5.54 -12.40 -22.82
C LYS A 7 -5.79 -11.51 -24.05
N ILE A 8 -5.17 -10.33 -24.04
CA ILE A 8 -5.20 -9.39 -25.17
C ILE A 8 -3.88 -9.52 -25.89
N GLU A 9 -3.93 -9.70 -27.20
CA GLU A 9 -2.76 -9.67 -28.05
C GLU A 9 -2.42 -8.21 -28.39
N CYS A 10 -1.25 -7.75 -27.98
CA CYS A 10 -0.81 -6.37 -28.18
C CYS A 10 0.34 -6.33 -29.18
N LYS A 11 0.27 -5.43 -30.17
CA LYS A 11 1.40 -5.12 -31.05
C LYS A 11 2.15 -3.92 -30.48
N ILE A 12 3.48 -3.99 -30.47
CA ILE A 12 4.32 -2.95 -29.87
C ILE A 12 5.35 -2.48 -30.89
N SER A 13 5.41 -1.16 -31.09
CA SER A 13 6.38 -0.50 -31.95
C SER A 13 7.24 0.45 -31.11
N CYS A 14 8.52 0.58 -31.46
CA CYS A 14 9.47 1.39 -30.71
C CYS A 14 10.18 2.36 -31.66
N ILE A 15 10.11 3.66 -31.37
CA ILE A 15 10.66 4.73 -32.20
C ILE A 15 11.59 5.57 -31.33
N GLN A 16 12.81 5.83 -31.81
CA GLN A 16 13.67 6.82 -31.16
C GLN A 16 13.20 8.22 -31.55
N VAL A 17 12.97 9.05 -30.54
CA VAL A 17 12.41 10.39 -30.72
C VAL A 17 13.23 11.41 -29.94
N ARG A 18 13.21 12.65 -30.40
CA ARG A 18 13.72 13.82 -29.70
C ARG A 18 12.59 14.83 -29.59
N LEU A 19 12.39 15.38 -28.40
CA LEU A 19 11.40 16.43 -28.20
C LEU A 19 11.99 17.77 -28.63
N CYS A 20 11.17 18.64 -29.22
CA CYS A 20 11.59 19.97 -29.65
C CYS A 20 12.16 20.81 -28.49
N GLU A 21 11.56 20.69 -27.30
CA GLU A 21 12.03 21.38 -26.08
C GLU A 21 13.31 20.76 -25.48
N PHE A 22 13.63 19.50 -25.83
CA PHE A 22 14.77 18.77 -25.29
C PHE A 22 15.57 18.08 -26.41
N PRO A 23 16.20 18.84 -27.32
CA PRO A 23 16.89 18.27 -28.48
C PRO A 23 18.08 17.38 -28.10
N ASN A 24 18.71 17.66 -26.96
CA ASN A 24 19.89 16.93 -26.47
C ASN A 24 19.54 15.63 -25.72
N ARG A 25 18.24 15.34 -25.49
CA ARG A 25 17.81 14.12 -24.79
C ARG A 25 17.22 13.13 -25.78
N GLY A 26 17.95 12.04 -26.03
CA GLY A 26 17.42 10.90 -26.76
C GLY A 26 16.36 10.18 -25.92
N LEU A 27 15.17 10.00 -26.49
CA LEU A 27 14.06 9.31 -25.84
C LEU A 27 13.55 8.18 -26.74
N VAL A 28 12.81 7.25 -26.14
CA VAL A 28 12.14 6.17 -26.85
C VAL A 28 10.64 6.31 -26.68
N LEU A 29 9.92 6.33 -27.78
CA LEU A 29 8.47 6.25 -27.83
C LEU A 29 8.06 4.80 -28.10
N ALA A 30 7.37 4.19 -27.15
CA ALA A 30 6.74 2.89 -27.30
C ALA A 30 5.24 3.10 -27.62
N ALA A 31 4.82 2.67 -28.81
CA ALA A 31 3.42 2.66 -29.21
C ALA A 31 2.85 1.24 -29.02
N VAL A 32 1.81 1.12 -28.19
CA VAL A 32 1.15 -0.14 -27.87
C VAL A 32 -0.25 -0.15 -28.48
N TYR A 33 -0.47 -1.05 -29.44
CA TYR A 33 -1.73 -1.24 -30.16
C TYR A 33 -2.50 -2.44 -29.63
N GLY A 34 -3.83 -2.36 -29.64
CA GLY A 34 -4.73 -3.47 -29.30
C GLY A 34 -5.17 -3.52 -27.83
N PHE A 35 -4.60 -2.69 -26.94
CA PHE A 35 -5.04 -2.61 -25.54
C PHE A 35 -6.28 -1.70 -25.35
N GLY A 36 -6.41 -0.66 -26.17
CA GLY A 36 -7.58 0.23 -26.21
C GLY A 36 -7.94 0.56 -27.66
N GLU A 37 -9.01 1.33 -27.86
CA GLU A 37 -9.43 1.79 -29.21
C GLU A 37 -8.34 2.65 -29.86
N GLN A 38 -7.72 3.52 -29.08
CA GLN A 38 -6.57 4.32 -29.50
C GLN A 38 -5.26 3.70 -29.01
N PRO A 39 -4.18 3.80 -29.80
CA PRO A 39 -2.88 3.30 -29.38
C PRO A 39 -2.35 4.07 -28.17
N MET A 40 -1.84 3.34 -27.19
CA MET A 40 -1.19 3.93 -26.04
C MET A 40 0.23 4.34 -26.40
N LEU A 41 0.56 5.61 -26.20
CA LEU A 41 1.87 6.18 -26.48
C LEU A 41 2.63 6.40 -25.17
N LEU A 42 3.78 5.73 -25.02
CA LEU A 42 4.59 5.77 -23.81
C LEU A 42 5.97 6.30 -24.14
N LEU A 43 6.32 7.45 -23.57
CA LEU A 43 7.65 8.04 -23.70
C LEU A 43 8.53 7.59 -22.54
N THR A 44 9.73 7.09 -22.83
CA THR A 44 10.68 6.60 -21.82
C THR A 44 12.11 7.04 -22.11
N ASN A 45 12.87 7.26 -21.03
CA ASN A 45 14.31 7.51 -21.01
C ASN A 45 15.11 6.24 -20.61
N LEU A 46 14.47 5.07 -20.60
CA LEU A 46 15.13 3.82 -20.22
C LEU A 46 16.13 3.37 -21.29
N GLU A 47 17.37 3.14 -20.88
CA GLU A 47 18.45 2.65 -21.72
C GLU A 47 18.53 1.13 -21.65
N ILE A 48 17.74 0.43 -22.47
CA ILE A 48 17.80 -1.03 -22.59
C ILE A 48 18.19 -1.38 -24.02
N THR A 49 19.24 -2.19 -24.15
CA THR A 49 19.86 -2.59 -25.43
C THR A 49 18.88 -3.32 -26.36
N GLU A 50 17.97 -4.11 -25.80
CA GLU A 50 16.95 -4.83 -26.55
C GLU A 50 15.63 -4.06 -26.65
N LYS A 51 15.35 -3.50 -27.84
CA LYS A 51 14.13 -2.71 -28.13
C LYS A 51 12.83 -3.43 -27.75
N LYS A 52 12.73 -4.75 -27.99
CA LYS A 52 11.53 -5.54 -27.64
C LYS A 52 11.33 -5.64 -26.12
N LYS A 53 12.39 -5.94 -25.37
CA LYS A 53 12.34 -6.02 -23.90
C LYS A 53 12.04 -4.65 -23.30
N LEU A 54 12.66 -3.59 -23.81
CA LEU A 54 12.42 -2.21 -23.40
C LEU A 54 10.93 -1.85 -23.45
N CYS A 55 10.30 -2.02 -24.61
CA CYS A 55 8.91 -1.60 -24.79
C CYS A 55 7.92 -2.48 -24.02
N LEU A 56 8.21 -3.78 -23.85
CA LEU A 56 7.44 -4.65 -22.96
C LEU A 56 7.55 -4.22 -21.49
N THR A 57 8.75 -3.88 -21.02
CA THR A 57 8.97 -3.39 -19.65
C THR A 57 8.27 -2.06 -19.44
N ALA A 58 8.41 -1.10 -20.35
CA ALA A 58 7.74 0.20 -20.28
C ALA A 58 6.21 0.04 -20.21
N ALA A 59 5.64 -0.81 -21.07
CA ALA A 59 4.20 -1.09 -21.05
C ALA A 59 3.77 -1.77 -19.73
N LYS A 60 4.51 -2.75 -19.24
CA LYS A 60 4.22 -3.41 -17.96
C LYS A 60 4.29 -2.44 -16.78
N VAL A 61 5.33 -1.61 -16.70
CA VAL A 61 5.49 -0.60 -15.65
C VAL A 61 4.34 0.42 -15.71
N TYR A 62 3.96 0.86 -16.90
CA TYR A 62 2.83 1.75 -17.07
C TYR A 62 1.51 1.11 -16.63
N LEU A 63 1.27 -0.16 -16.95
CA LEU A 63 0.09 -0.87 -16.45
C LEU A 63 0.14 -1.06 -14.93
N MET A 64 1.32 -1.29 -14.35
CA MET A 64 1.49 -1.33 -12.89
C MET A 64 1.26 0.03 -12.22
N ARG A 65 1.33 1.14 -12.95
CA ARG A 65 0.97 2.48 -12.44
C ARG A 65 -0.42 2.48 -11.84
N TRP A 66 -1.37 1.70 -12.37
CA TRP A 66 -2.73 1.58 -11.83
C TRP A 66 -2.78 1.23 -10.34
N ARG A 67 -1.74 0.57 -9.80
CA ARG A 67 -1.64 0.27 -8.37
C ARG A 67 -1.71 1.52 -7.49
N ILE A 68 -1.29 2.69 -7.99
CA ILE A 68 -1.37 3.94 -7.24
C ILE A 68 -2.81 4.42 -7.08
N GLU A 69 -3.68 4.16 -8.05
CA GLU A 69 -5.10 4.51 -7.97
C GLU A 69 -5.81 3.64 -6.93
N GLU A 70 -5.47 2.35 -6.89
CA GLU A 70 -5.98 1.45 -5.86
C GLU A 70 -5.52 1.87 -4.46
N TYR A 71 -4.28 2.34 -4.32
CA TYR A 71 -3.78 2.93 -3.07
C TYR A 71 -4.58 4.18 -2.67
N PHE A 72 -4.85 5.09 -3.60
CA PHE A 72 -5.66 6.28 -3.31
C PHE A 72 -7.09 5.92 -2.94
N ARG A 73 -7.71 4.95 -3.62
CA ARG A 73 -9.04 4.44 -3.27
C ARG A 73 -9.05 3.85 -1.86
N PHE A 74 -8.07 3.00 -1.54
CA PHE A 74 -7.91 2.42 -0.21
C PHE A 74 -7.84 3.51 0.86
N LYS A 75 -6.97 4.50 0.66
CA LYS A 75 -6.77 5.58 1.63
C LYS A 75 -8.04 6.39 1.86
N LYS A 76 -8.79 6.70 0.80
CA LYS A 76 -10.05 7.45 0.91
C LYS A 76 -11.14 6.65 1.62
N GLN A 77 -11.35 5.39 1.21
CA GLN A 77 -12.45 4.57 1.71
C GLN A 77 -12.20 4.02 3.13
N GLN A 78 -11.02 3.47 3.41
CA GLN A 78 -10.75 2.81 4.70
C GLN A 78 -10.62 3.79 5.86
N PHE A 79 -10.05 4.98 5.62
CA PHE A 79 -9.91 6.01 6.65
C PHE A 79 -11.05 7.04 6.64
N GLY A 80 -12.06 6.86 5.77
CA GLY A 80 -13.18 7.80 5.65
C GLY A 80 -12.76 9.23 5.33
N LEU A 81 -11.68 9.42 4.55
CA LEU A 81 -11.13 10.75 4.28
C LEU A 81 -12.11 11.65 3.50
N GLU A 82 -13.06 11.05 2.80
CA GLU A 82 -14.10 11.75 2.04
C GLU A 82 -15.22 12.33 2.93
N ASP A 83 -15.36 11.86 4.18
CA ASP A 83 -16.39 12.30 5.14
C ASP A 83 -15.78 13.07 6.35
N LEU A 84 -14.56 13.60 6.18
CA LEU A 84 -13.91 14.36 7.24
C LEU A 84 -14.55 15.74 7.42
N ARG A 85 -15.13 15.98 8.60
CA ARG A 85 -15.60 17.32 9.01
C ARG A 85 -14.52 18.07 9.78
N VAL A 86 -13.61 18.71 9.06
CA VAL A 86 -12.61 19.61 9.63
C VAL A 86 -12.65 20.97 8.94
N MET A 87 -12.52 22.05 9.71
CA MET A 87 -12.74 23.41 9.23
C MET A 87 -11.48 24.11 8.67
N SER A 88 -10.29 23.51 8.81
CA SER A 88 -9.03 24.13 8.37
C SER A 88 -8.24 23.24 7.40
N LEU A 89 -7.59 23.87 6.41
CA LEU A 89 -6.72 23.18 5.47
C LEU A 89 -5.53 22.52 6.17
N GLN A 90 -5.02 23.13 7.24
CA GLN A 90 -3.92 22.56 8.02
C GLN A 90 -4.34 21.26 8.70
N SER A 91 -5.55 21.21 9.28
CA SER A 91 -6.11 20.00 9.87
C SER A 91 -6.28 18.88 8.83
N ILE A 92 -6.75 19.22 7.62
CA ILE A 92 -6.88 18.26 6.50
C ILE A 92 -5.50 17.69 6.13
N ARG A 93 -4.48 18.54 6.00
CA ARG A 93 -3.10 18.11 5.66
C ARG A 93 -2.53 17.19 6.72
N ASN A 94 -2.70 17.52 7.99
CA ASN A 94 -2.21 16.70 9.10
C ASN A 94 -2.91 15.33 9.13
N LEU A 95 -4.24 15.28 8.98
CA LEU A 95 -4.99 14.02 8.91
C LEU A 95 -4.56 13.16 7.71
N ASN A 96 -4.39 13.78 6.55
CA ASN A 96 -3.90 13.10 5.36
C ASN A 96 -2.48 12.53 5.56
N MET A 97 -1.61 13.23 6.31
CA MET A 97 -0.28 12.75 6.69
C MET A 97 -0.38 11.51 7.59
N PHE A 98 -1.21 11.53 8.63
CA PHE A 98 -1.43 10.35 9.49
C PHE A 98 -1.99 9.15 8.72
N ALA A 99 -2.98 9.37 7.85
CA ALA A 99 -3.51 8.31 6.99
C ALA A 99 -2.44 7.74 6.04
N THR A 100 -1.51 8.58 5.59
CA THR A 100 -0.40 8.16 4.74
C THR A 100 0.61 7.31 5.53
N PHE A 101 0.93 7.69 6.76
CA PHE A 101 1.76 6.86 7.65
C PHE A 101 1.11 5.53 8.01
N ALA A 102 -0.19 5.53 8.34
CA ALA A 102 -0.92 4.30 8.62
C ALA A 102 -0.95 3.36 7.40
N ALA A 103 -1.23 3.90 6.20
CA ALA A 103 -1.18 3.12 4.97
C ALA A 103 0.24 2.63 4.65
N GLY A 104 1.27 3.44 4.92
CA GLY A 104 2.67 3.05 4.77
C GLY A 104 3.06 1.90 5.70
N TYR A 105 2.62 1.94 6.96
CA TYR A 105 2.82 0.85 7.91
C TYR A 105 2.15 -0.45 7.44
N ILE A 106 0.90 -0.38 6.98
CA ILE A 106 0.21 -1.54 6.37
C ILE A 106 0.98 -2.06 5.16
N GLY A 107 1.56 -1.17 4.34
CA GLY A 107 2.38 -1.54 3.20
C GLY A 107 3.69 -2.24 3.58
N ILE A 108 4.39 -1.75 4.59
CA ILE A 108 5.61 -2.38 5.14
C ILE A 108 5.25 -3.75 5.71
N MET A 109 4.21 -3.82 6.53
CA MET A 109 3.71 -5.06 7.10
C MET A 109 3.39 -6.07 5.99
N SER A 110 2.66 -5.65 4.95
CA SER A 110 2.36 -6.48 3.77
C SER A 110 3.58 -6.95 2.98
N SER A 111 4.74 -6.31 3.15
CA SER A 111 5.99 -6.70 2.47
C SER A 111 6.83 -7.68 3.28
N GLU A 112 6.56 -7.82 4.58
CA GLU A 112 7.19 -8.82 5.43
C GLU A 112 6.61 -10.22 5.14
N LYS A 113 7.43 -11.26 5.39
CA LYS A 113 7.19 -12.64 4.94
C LYS A 113 5.75 -13.12 5.20
N ASP A 114 5.10 -13.59 4.13
CA ASP A 114 3.71 -14.07 4.10
C ASP A 114 3.42 -15.23 5.07
N ASP A 115 4.46 -15.94 5.52
CA ASP A 115 4.37 -17.20 6.28
C ASP A 115 4.52 -17.04 7.80
N THR A 116 4.56 -15.81 8.31
CA THR A 116 4.56 -15.62 9.76
C THR A 116 3.19 -15.99 10.34
N ILE A 117 3.17 -16.65 11.51
CA ILE A 117 1.93 -17.01 12.23
C ILE A 117 1.03 -15.79 12.41
N PHE A 118 1.64 -14.62 12.68
CA PHE A 118 0.95 -13.35 12.80
C PHE A 118 0.20 -12.93 11.52
N MET A 119 0.79 -13.12 10.33
CA MET A 119 0.14 -12.82 9.06
C MET A 119 -0.99 -13.79 8.74
N MET A 120 -0.85 -15.07 9.07
CA MET A 120 -1.91 -16.06 8.90
C MET A 120 -3.11 -15.73 9.80
N GLU A 121 -2.87 -15.42 11.07
CA GLU A 121 -3.91 -14.98 12.01
C GLU A 121 -4.58 -13.68 11.58
N LEU A 122 -3.82 -12.71 11.05
CA LEU A 122 -4.39 -11.48 10.50
C LEU A 122 -5.27 -11.76 9.26
N LYS A 123 -4.87 -12.68 8.39
CA LYS A 123 -5.66 -13.08 7.22
C LYS A 123 -6.98 -13.73 7.65
N GLU A 124 -6.95 -14.64 8.62
CA GLU A 124 -8.14 -15.25 9.23
C GLU A 124 -9.05 -14.21 9.91
N CYS A 125 -8.47 -13.31 10.70
CA CYS A 125 -9.19 -12.21 11.35
C CYS A 125 -9.86 -11.27 10.34
N SER A 126 -9.40 -11.22 9.10
CA SER A 126 -10.02 -10.40 8.05
C SER A 126 -11.42 -10.91 7.64
N LYS A 127 -11.79 -12.15 8.00
CA LYS A 127 -13.10 -12.82 7.77
C LYS A 127 -13.75 -12.46 6.44
N ARG A 128 -12.99 -12.57 5.35
CA ARG A 128 -13.48 -12.26 4.01
C ARG A 128 -14.22 -13.43 3.40
N ILE A 129 -15.32 -13.11 2.71
CA ILE A 129 -16.16 -14.06 1.98
C ILE A 129 -15.47 -14.51 0.66
N TYR A 130 -14.49 -13.75 0.16
CA TYR A 130 -13.79 -14.00 -1.10
C TYR A 130 -12.26 -14.05 -0.93
N ASP A 131 -11.61 -14.66 -1.92
CA ASP A 131 -10.16 -14.75 -2.04
C ASP A 131 -9.46 -13.38 -1.97
N ILE A 132 -8.26 -13.35 -1.40
CA ILE A 132 -7.52 -12.11 -1.14
C ILE A 132 -7.17 -11.46 -2.49
N PRO A 133 -7.68 -10.24 -2.79
CA PRO A 133 -7.30 -9.54 -4.01
C PRO A 133 -5.81 -9.21 -3.99
N LYS A 134 -5.21 -9.02 -5.17
CA LYS A 134 -3.77 -8.72 -5.34
C LYS A 134 -3.27 -7.53 -4.50
N LEU A 135 -4.16 -6.67 -4.02
CA LEU A 135 -3.84 -5.66 -3.01
C LEU A 135 -4.32 -6.11 -1.62
N ILE A 136 -3.38 -6.56 -0.80
CA ILE A 136 -3.60 -7.10 0.56
C ILE A 136 -4.01 -6.01 1.58
N PHE A 137 -3.88 -4.73 1.22
CA PHE A 137 -4.02 -3.59 2.14
C PHE A 137 -5.39 -3.52 2.81
N TYR A 138 -6.46 -3.80 2.07
CA TYR A 138 -7.80 -3.80 2.64
C TYR A 138 -8.01 -4.96 3.63
N ALA A 139 -7.37 -6.12 3.42
CA ALA A 139 -7.50 -7.26 4.31
C ALA A 139 -6.81 -6.96 5.65
N LEU A 140 -5.57 -6.45 5.57
CA LEU A 140 -4.81 -6.03 6.73
C LEU A 140 -5.46 -4.87 7.48
N GLY A 141 -5.97 -3.87 6.76
CA GLY A 141 -6.68 -2.74 7.38
C GLY A 141 -7.89 -3.20 8.20
N TYR A 142 -8.68 -4.14 7.68
CA TYR A 142 -9.82 -4.71 8.39
C TYR A 142 -9.39 -5.57 9.59
N ALA A 143 -8.38 -6.42 9.41
CA ALA A 143 -7.86 -7.27 10.47
C ALA A 143 -7.29 -6.44 11.64
N ILE A 144 -6.49 -5.41 11.35
CA ILE A 144 -5.97 -4.47 12.35
C ILE A 144 -7.12 -3.79 13.09
N ARG A 145 -8.13 -3.29 12.36
CA ARG A 145 -9.32 -2.68 12.97
C ARG A 145 -10.03 -3.67 13.90
N HIS A 146 -10.16 -4.93 13.51
CA HIS A 146 -10.81 -5.96 14.31
C HIS A 146 -10.04 -6.28 15.59
N VAL A 147 -8.72 -6.47 15.49
CA VAL A 147 -7.83 -6.72 16.64
C VAL A 147 -7.86 -5.57 17.62
N LEU A 148 -7.75 -4.32 17.12
CA LEU A 148 -7.80 -3.13 17.97
C LEU A 148 -9.18 -2.94 18.61
N ALA A 149 -10.28 -3.25 17.92
CA ALA A 149 -11.62 -3.17 18.48
C ALA A 149 -11.87 -4.17 19.63
N GLY A 150 -11.22 -5.34 19.59
CA GLY A 150 -11.29 -6.34 20.66
C GLY A 150 -10.44 -6.01 21.89
N THR A 151 -9.59 -4.98 21.80
CA THR A 151 -8.64 -4.65 22.85
C THR A 151 -9.32 -3.79 23.94
N ARG A 152 -9.26 -4.23 25.20
CA ARG A 152 -9.83 -3.51 26.36
C ARG A 152 -8.84 -2.59 27.09
N SER A 153 -7.57 -2.63 26.70
CA SER A 153 -6.48 -1.86 27.29
C SER A 153 -6.02 -0.76 26.34
N GLY A 154 -5.84 0.46 26.85
CA GLY A 154 -5.30 1.56 26.06
C GLY A 154 -3.82 1.35 25.67
N ILE A 155 -3.30 2.21 24.78
CA ILE A 155 -1.93 2.12 24.22
C ILE A 155 -0.85 1.98 25.31
N LYS A 156 -1.05 2.61 26.48
CA LYS A 156 -0.13 2.52 27.62
C LYS A 156 0.13 1.07 28.07
N GLY A 157 -0.87 0.20 28.00
CA GLY A 157 -0.74 -1.22 28.36
C GLY A 157 0.08 -2.06 27.37
N PHE A 158 0.26 -1.59 26.14
CA PHE A 158 1.14 -2.24 25.14
C PHE A 158 2.58 -1.77 25.25
N ILE A 159 2.80 -0.49 25.58
CA ILE A 159 4.14 0.10 25.70
C ILE A 159 4.80 -0.33 27.01
N LEU A 160 4.02 -0.44 28.10
CA LEU A 160 4.47 -0.91 29.39
C LEU A 160 4.16 -2.40 29.57
N LYS A 161 4.82 -3.27 28.80
CA LYS A 161 5.09 -4.61 29.33
C LYS A 161 6.19 -4.46 30.38
N LYS A 162 5.84 -3.96 31.57
CA LYS A 162 6.68 -4.20 32.74
C LYS A 162 6.63 -5.72 32.90
N GLU A 163 7.75 -6.42 32.76
CA GLU A 163 7.81 -7.81 33.15
C GLU A 163 7.40 -7.86 34.62
N GLN A 164 6.14 -8.19 34.89
CA GLN A 164 5.73 -8.54 36.23
C GLN A 164 6.41 -9.88 36.49
N SER A 165 7.40 -9.85 37.39
CA SER A 165 7.96 -11.10 37.89
C SER A 165 6.82 -11.97 38.37
N GLN A 166 6.88 -13.28 38.12
CA GLN A 166 5.90 -14.22 38.66
C GLN A 166 5.99 -14.37 40.18
N GLN A 167 6.84 -13.57 40.83
CA GLN A 167 6.98 -13.51 42.27
C GLN A 167 6.05 -12.42 42.83
N LEU A 168 5.14 -12.83 43.71
CA LEU A 168 4.30 -11.94 44.50
C LEU A 168 5.18 -10.92 45.25
N THR A 169 5.13 -9.67 44.81
CA THR A 169 5.81 -8.57 45.51
C THR A 169 4.89 -8.08 46.63
N LEU A 170 5.05 -8.62 47.84
CA LEU A 170 4.20 -8.34 49.01
C LEU A 170 4.00 -6.83 49.29
N ALA A 171 5.02 -6.01 48.99
CA ALA A 171 4.94 -4.55 49.15
C ALA A 171 3.80 -3.89 48.34
N GLN A 172 3.47 -4.44 47.17
CA GLN A 172 2.36 -3.93 46.34
C GLN A 172 0.99 -4.36 46.88
N CYS A 173 0.89 -5.54 47.52
CA CYS A 173 -0.34 -6.02 48.14
C CYS A 173 -0.73 -5.23 49.40
N PHE A 174 0.27 -4.69 50.13
CA PHE A 174 0.05 -3.95 51.38
C PHE A 174 0.11 -2.43 51.22
N GLY A 175 0.23 -1.91 50.00
CA GLY A 175 0.17 -0.46 49.74
C GLY A 175 1.30 0.34 50.38
N ILE A 176 2.44 -0.28 50.66
CA ILE A 176 3.61 0.40 51.23
C ILE A 176 4.43 0.94 50.06
N GLY A 177 4.10 2.15 49.61
CA GLY A 177 4.94 2.91 48.70
C GLY A 177 6.30 3.16 49.35
N ALA A 178 7.37 2.79 48.66
CA ALA A 178 8.73 3.11 49.08
C ALA A 178 8.86 4.64 49.18
N LEU A 179 9.09 5.13 50.39
CA LEU A 179 9.68 6.44 50.65
C LEU A 179 11.16 6.33 50.30
N GLU A 180 11.54 6.89 49.16
CA GLU A 180 12.83 7.57 48.89
C GLU A 180 12.81 8.21 47.49
#